data_AF-A0A1E4REK2-F1
#
_entry.id   AF-A0A1E4REK2-F1
#
_cell.length_a   1.000
_cell.length_b   1.000
_cell.length_c   1.000
_cell.angle_alpha   90.00
_cell.angle_beta   90.00
_cell.angle_gamma   90.00
#
_symmetry.space_group_name_H-M   'P 1'
#
loop_
_entity.id
_entity.type
_entity.pdbx_description
1 polymer ?
#
loop_
_entity_poly.entity_id
_entity_poly.type
_entity_poly.pdbx_seq_one_letter_code
_entity_poly.pdbx_strand_id
1 'polypeptide(L)'
;MSSWESTSLALLADPDNFSLWQQLIHTSSNLELSRSSYQSLLSKYPLLYKYWCGWAELEFKSHHYEEACTVYQKALVELPYCIELWISYLNFKINTISNNLLDILNIFESARSKIGLHFYSNEFYQLYLDFLTHYSNFDNDKYNFKLKKLLLLRMIIEIPCYNYQSNFEAFLTCLNDEVTFQDLPNLIPEHDLSHLKQIYKNDLKLVKSKLKTIFTNTYITTQFKTYQLFRFEKKFSHLNFIPDSSISINEFNNWLNYLDFIQLNKFSNGFVILAYERCLLANSTNPKIWLRYSDYYISKNKFNSSKQILNRGIKLSNNIQTLLIKLIDLEIYTKNILKAKNLCLNYLKKNYNIPLQIYEKLINLEHLIN
;
A
#
# COMPACT_ATOMS: atom_id res chain seq x y z
N MET A 1 22.22 -19.51 -31.67
CA MET A 1 21.83 -18.82 -30.42
C MET A 1 20.32 -18.71 -30.42
N SER A 2 19.68 -19.15 -29.34
CA SER A 2 18.25 -18.89 -29.15
C SER A 2 18.02 -17.36 -29.10
N SER A 3 16.84 -16.88 -29.51
CA SER A 3 16.51 -15.44 -29.41
C SER A 3 16.63 -14.92 -27.97
N TRP A 4 16.39 -15.78 -26.98
CA TRP A 4 16.62 -15.50 -25.57
C TRP A 4 18.10 -15.26 -25.26
N GLU A 5 19.02 -16.12 -25.72
CA GLU A 5 20.47 -15.94 -25.51
C GLU A 5 20.98 -14.62 -26.10
N SER A 6 20.51 -14.24 -27.30
CA SER A 6 20.93 -12.98 -27.91
C SER A 6 20.41 -11.77 -27.15
N THR A 7 19.17 -11.80 -26.65
CA THR A 7 18.63 -10.72 -25.79
C THR A 7 19.32 -10.66 -24.43
N SER A 8 19.66 -11.81 -23.84
CA SER A 8 20.41 -11.90 -22.59
C SER A 8 21.82 -11.30 -22.74
N LEU A 9 22.51 -11.60 -23.84
CA LEU A 9 23.81 -10.99 -24.16
C LEU A 9 23.69 -9.48 -24.38
N ALA A 10 22.62 -9.00 -25.03
CA ALA A 10 22.38 -7.57 -25.20
C ALA A 10 22.14 -6.86 -23.84
N LEU A 11 21.45 -7.51 -22.90
CA LEU A 11 21.24 -6.99 -21.54
C LEU A 11 22.51 -6.98 -20.69
N LEU A 12 23.48 -7.86 -20.94
CA LEU A 12 24.79 -7.77 -20.28
C LEU A 12 25.56 -6.52 -20.73
N ALA A 13 25.36 -6.08 -21.98
CA ALA A 13 25.97 -4.86 -22.50
C ALA A 13 25.23 -3.59 -22.04
N ASP A 14 23.90 -3.63 -22.03
CA ASP A 14 23.04 -2.52 -21.61
C ASP A 14 21.95 -2.99 -20.64
N PRO A 15 22.29 -3.12 -19.34
CA PRO A 15 21.37 -3.68 -18.37
C PRO A 15 20.21 -2.73 -18.05
N ASP A 16 20.35 -1.43 -18.27
CA ASP A 16 19.34 -0.44 -17.90
C ASP A 16 18.18 -0.39 -18.89
N ASN A 17 18.39 -0.83 -20.14
CA ASN A 17 17.39 -0.82 -21.19
C ASN A 17 16.17 -1.69 -20.91
N PHE A 18 15.08 -1.05 -20.50
CA PHE A 18 13.84 -1.74 -20.14
C PHE A 18 13.20 -2.51 -21.31
N SER A 19 13.35 -2.04 -22.56
CA SER A 19 12.78 -2.72 -23.72
C SER A 19 13.40 -4.10 -23.97
N LEU A 20 14.69 -4.24 -23.71
CA LEU A 20 15.38 -5.53 -23.80
C LEU A 20 14.88 -6.51 -22.75
N TRP A 21 14.58 -6.03 -21.54
CA TRP A 21 13.97 -6.87 -20.51
C TRP A 21 12.58 -7.39 -20.90
N GLN A 22 11.77 -6.56 -21.56
CA GLN A 22 10.48 -6.99 -22.08
C GLN A 22 10.63 -8.08 -23.15
N GLN A 23 11.60 -7.91 -24.05
CA GLN A 23 11.91 -8.91 -25.08
C GLN A 23 12.42 -10.21 -24.46
N LEU A 24 13.23 -10.14 -23.40
CA LEU A 24 13.75 -11.32 -22.72
C LEU A 24 12.62 -12.18 -22.11
N ILE A 25 11.58 -11.55 -21.59
CA ILE A 25 10.38 -12.28 -21.11
C ILE A 25 9.58 -12.88 -22.28
N HIS A 26 9.42 -12.16 -23.39
CA HIS A 26 8.68 -12.67 -24.55
C HIS A 26 9.41 -13.81 -25.29
N THR A 27 10.74 -13.82 -25.25
CA THR A 27 11.57 -14.82 -25.94
C THR A 27 11.83 -16.08 -25.11
N SER A 28 11.39 -16.13 -23.84
CA SER A 28 11.55 -17.33 -23.01
C SER A 28 10.76 -18.50 -23.60
N SER A 29 11.46 -19.59 -23.94
CA SER A 29 10.88 -20.76 -24.61
C SER A 29 10.26 -21.78 -23.66
N ASN A 30 10.71 -21.81 -22.39
CA ASN A 30 10.22 -22.72 -21.37
C ASN A 30 9.98 -21.98 -20.04
N LEU A 31 9.24 -22.64 -19.15
CA LEU A 31 8.82 -22.07 -17.86
C LEU A 31 10.00 -21.72 -16.95
N GLU A 32 11.08 -22.50 -16.97
CA GLU A 32 12.28 -22.22 -16.18
C GLU A 32 13.01 -20.95 -16.65
N LEU A 33 13.13 -20.75 -17.97
CA LEU A 33 13.67 -19.50 -18.52
C LEU A 33 12.73 -18.34 -18.23
N SER A 34 11.41 -18.52 -18.27
CA SER A 34 10.47 -17.47 -17.85
C SER A 34 10.68 -17.10 -16.37
N ARG A 35 10.80 -18.09 -15.47
CA ARG A 35 11.06 -17.85 -14.04
C ARG A 35 12.34 -17.05 -13.81
N SER A 36 13.45 -17.45 -14.43
CA SER A 36 14.74 -16.76 -14.29
C SER A 36 14.70 -15.35 -14.88
N SER A 37 13.98 -15.17 -15.99
CA SER A 37 13.73 -13.89 -16.64
C SER A 37 12.98 -12.91 -15.74
N TYR A 38 11.84 -13.34 -15.20
CA TYR A 38 11.04 -12.53 -14.27
C TYR A 38 11.82 -12.21 -12.99
N GLN A 39 12.49 -13.20 -12.40
CA GLN A 39 13.28 -13.00 -11.19
C GLN A 39 14.40 -11.97 -11.40
N SER A 40 15.09 -12.03 -12.54
CA SER A 40 16.17 -11.10 -12.87
C SER A 40 15.63 -9.68 -13.09
N LEU A 41 14.56 -9.52 -13.88
CA LEU A 41 13.89 -8.22 -14.08
C LEU A 41 13.45 -7.61 -12.74
N LEU A 42 12.73 -8.38 -11.92
CA LEU A 42 12.12 -7.88 -10.69
C LEU A 42 13.15 -7.64 -9.58
N SER A 43 14.31 -8.32 -9.63
CA SER A 43 15.43 -7.99 -8.74
C SER A 43 16.00 -6.60 -9.02
N LYS A 44 15.95 -6.16 -10.29
CA LYS A 44 16.40 -4.84 -10.71
C LYS A 44 15.31 -3.78 -10.56
N TYR A 45 14.09 -4.09 -10.98
CA TYR A 45 12.94 -3.19 -10.98
C TYR A 45 11.80 -3.76 -10.11
N PRO A 46 11.94 -3.78 -8.77
CA PRO A 46 10.97 -4.41 -7.88
C PRO A 46 9.60 -3.73 -7.86
N LEU A 47 9.52 -2.47 -8.32
CA LEU A 47 8.30 -1.66 -8.28
C LEU A 47 7.31 -1.97 -9.42
N LEU A 48 7.65 -2.89 -10.32
CA LEU A 48 6.86 -3.25 -11.50
C LEU A 48 5.76 -4.27 -11.17
N TYR A 49 4.69 -3.81 -10.50
CA TYR A 49 3.60 -4.70 -10.05
C TYR A 49 2.98 -5.56 -11.16
N LYS A 50 2.85 -5.03 -12.39
CA LYS A 50 2.28 -5.77 -13.54
C LYS A 50 3.08 -7.03 -13.86
N TYR A 51 4.40 -7.00 -13.70
CA TYR A 51 5.27 -8.14 -13.96
C TYR A 51 5.22 -9.15 -12.81
N TRP A 52 5.04 -8.69 -11.57
CA TRP A 52 4.73 -9.58 -10.44
C TRP A 52 3.43 -10.35 -10.68
N CYS A 53 2.35 -9.66 -11.08
CA CYS A 53 1.08 -10.29 -11.45
C CYS A 53 1.24 -11.25 -12.64
N GLY A 54 1.93 -10.82 -13.70
CA GLY A 54 2.18 -11.66 -14.87
C GLY A 54 2.97 -12.94 -14.56
N TRP A 55 3.97 -12.87 -13.68
CA TRP A 55 4.69 -14.06 -13.22
C TRP A 55 3.79 -14.98 -12.41
N ALA A 56 3.01 -14.45 -11.46
CA ALA A 56 2.12 -15.27 -10.66
C ALA A 56 1.00 -15.92 -11.51
N GLU A 57 0.48 -15.22 -12.51
CA GLU A 57 -0.47 -15.75 -13.49
C GLU A 57 0.12 -16.87 -14.36
N LEU A 58 1.41 -16.75 -14.74
CA LEU A 58 2.11 -17.79 -15.48
C LEU A 58 2.18 -19.08 -14.64
N GLU A 59 2.61 -18.97 -13.38
CA GLU A 59 2.66 -20.12 -12.47
C GLU A 59 1.29 -20.75 -12.24
N PHE A 60 0.25 -19.91 -12.09
CA PHE A 60 -1.13 -20.35 -11.94
C PHE A 60 -1.61 -21.14 -13.18
N LYS A 61 -1.36 -20.62 -14.38
CA LYS A 61 -1.71 -21.30 -15.65
C LYS A 61 -0.98 -22.64 -15.79
N SER A 62 0.22 -22.76 -15.24
CA SER A 62 1.00 -23.99 -15.21
C SER A 62 0.67 -24.92 -14.02
N HIS A 63 -0.38 -24.61 -13.25
CA HIS A 63 -0.87 -25.40 -12.11
C HIS A 63 0.09 -25.47 -10.92
N HIS A 64 1.06 -24.55 -10.86
CA HIS A 64 2.00 -24.37 -9.76
C HIS A 64 1.43 -23.33 -8.75
N TYR A 65 0.37 -23.73 -8.04
CA TYR A 65 -0.39 -22.82 -7.18
C TYR A 65 0.41 -22.32 -5.96
N GLU A 66 1.27 -23.17 -5.39
CA GLU A 66 2.09 -22.79 -4.24
C GLU A 66 3.13 -21.75 -4.65
N GLU A 67 3.80 -21.97 -5.79
CA GLU A 67 4.77 -21.06 -6.37
C GLU A 67 4.11 -19.71 -6.70
N ALA A 68 2.94 -19.71 -7.35
CA ALA A 68 2.17 -18.49 -7.59
C ALA A 68 1.90 -17.72 -6.29
N CYS A 69 1.54 -18.42 -5.21
CA CYS A 69 1.35 -17.81 -3.89
C CYS A 69 2.66 -17.20 -3.35
N THR A 70 3.80 -17.88 -3.50
CA THR A 70 5.09 -17.33 -3.06
C THR A 70 5.49 -16.09 -3.84
N VAL A 71 5.18 -16.03 -5.14
CA VAL A 71 5.44 -14.87 -5.99
C VAL A 71 4.64 -13.66 -5.50
N TYR A 72 3.33 -13.83 -5.24
CA TYR A 72 2.52 -12.76 -4.66
C TYR A 72 3.03 -12.30 -3.28
N GLN A 73 3.41 -13.23 -2.40
CA GLN A 73 3.96 -12.87 -1.08
C GLN A 73 5.25 -12.07 -1.19
N LYS A 74 6.17 -12.45 -2.10
CA LYS A 74 7.39 -11.67 -2.39
C LYS A 74 7.05 -10.29 -2.93
N ALA A 75 6.11 -10.21 -3.87
CA ALA A 75 5.66 -8.95 -4.44
C ALA A 75 5.09 -8.01 -3.36
N LEU A 76 4.30 -8.53 -2.42
CA LEU A 76 3.69 -7.75 -1.33
C LEU A 76 4.70 -7.27 -0.28
N VAL A 77 5.88 -7.91 -0.17
CA VAL A 77 6.98 -7.41 0.66
C VAL A 77 7.60 -6.15 0.03
N GLU A 78 7.77 -6.14 -1.30
CA GLU A 78 8.33 -5.00 -2.03
C GLU A 78 7.31 -3.86 -2.24
N LEU A 79 6.06 -4.22 -2.53
CA LEU A 79 4.96 -3.33 -2.91
C LEU A 79 3.71 -3.47 -2.00
N PRO A 80 3.84 -3.31 -0.67
CA PRO A 80 2.74 -3.55 0.26
C PRO A 80 1.56 -2.59 0.12
N TYR A 81 1.72 -1.47 -0.57
CA TYR A 81 0.70 -0.43 -0.73
C TYR A 81 0.17 -0.31 -2.17
N CYS A 82 0.52 -1.23 -3.06
CA CYS A 82 -0.01 -1.27 -4.42
C CYS A 82 -1.39 -1.95 -4.41
N ILE A 83 -2.43 -1.19 -4.77
CA ILE A 83 -3.82 -1.67 -4.71
C ILE A 83 -4.10 -2.76 -5.73
N GLU A 84 -3.59 -2.61 -6.95
CA GLU A 84 -3.78 -3.55 -8.04
C GLU A 84 -3.18 -4.93 -7.74
N LEU A 85 -2.01 -4.94 -7.08
CA LEU A 85 -1.35 -6.18 -6.66
C LEU A 85 -2.18 -6.93 -5.60
N TRP A 86 -2.73 -6.22 -4.62
CA TRP A 86 -3.60 -6.83 -3.62
C TRP A 86 -4.89 -7.39 -4.23
N ILE A 87 -5.53 -6.64 -5.14
CA ILE A 87 -6.73 -7.08 -5.84
C ILE A 87 -6.45 -8.37 -6.63
N SER A 88 -5.35 -8.40 -7.38
CA SER A 88 -4.89 -9.57 -8.13
C SER A 88 -4.63 -10.78 -7.21
N TYR A 89 -3.97 -10.57 -6.07
CA TYR A 89 -3.71 -11.63 -5.09
C TYR A 89 -4.99 -12.17 -4.45
N LEU A 90 -5.92 -11.29 -4.08
CA LEU A 90 -7.21 -11.68 -3.50
C LEU A 90 -8.04 -12.49 -4.49
N ASN A 91 -8.13 -12.05 -5.75
CA ASN A 91 -8.81 -12.81 -6.81
C ASN A 91 -8.17 -14.20 -7.01
N PHE A 92 -6.84 -14.29 -7.04
CA PHE A 92 -6.14 -15.57 -7.08
C PHE A 92 -6.55 -16.46 -5.89
N LYS A 93 -6.53 -15.93 -4.67
CA LYS A 93 -6.90 -16.69 -3.47
C LYS A 93 -8.37 -17.13 -3.45
N ILE A 94 -9.27 -16.31 -3.98
CA ILE A 94 -10.69 -16.63 -4.12
C ILE A 94 -10.92 -17.73 -5.17
N ASN A 95 -10.09 -17.79 -6.21
CA ASN A 95 -10.19 -18.83 -7.23
C ASN A 95 -9.57 -20.16 -6.78
N THR A 96 -8.58 -20.13 -5.87
CA THR A 96 -7.88 -21.33 -5.37
C THR A 96 -8.38 -21.82 -4.01
N ILE A 97 -9.62 -21.51 -3.62
CA ILE A 97 -10.11 -21.80 -2.27
C ILE A 97 -10.16 -23.32 -2.03
N SER A 98 -9.40 -23.78 -1.03
CA SER A 98 -9.30 -25.20 -0.68
C SER A 98 -9.93 -25.60 0.66
N ASN A 99 -10.53 -24.66 1.42
CA ASN A 99 -11.47 -24.82 2.56
C ASN A 99 -11.22 -23.87 3.76
N ASN A 100 -10.12 -23.10 3.78
CA ASN A 100 -9.80 -22.20 4.89
C ASN A 100 -10.30 -20.76 4.68
N LEU A 101 -11.59 -20.52 4.94
CA LEU A 101 -12.19 -19.19 4.82
C LEU A 101 -11.56 -18.15 5.77
N LEU A 102 -11.09 -18.58 6.95
CA LEU A 102 -10.42 -17.73 7.92
C LEU A 102 -9.10 -17.16 7.38
N ASP A 103 -8.35 -17.95 6.62
CA ASP A 103 -7.07 -17.50 6.06
C ASP A 103 -7.31 -16.38 5.03
N ILE A 104 -8.35 -16.53 4.21
CA ILE A 104 -8.73 -15.53 3.22
C ILE A 104 -9.23 -14.26 3.90
N LEU A 105 -10.05 -14.38 4.95
CA LEU A 105 -10.44 -13.25 5.78
C LEU A 105 -9.23 -12.50 6.35
N ASN A 106 -8.23 -13.22 6.85
CA ASN A 106 -7.00 -12.62 7.37
C ASN A 106 -6.22 -11.89 6.27
N ILE A 107 -6.23 -12.41 5.04
CA ILE A 107 -5.62 -11.74 3.88
C ILE A 107 -6.39 -10.46 3.54
N PHE A 108 -7.72 -10.48 3.54
CA PHE A 108 -8.54 -9.27 3.34
C PHE A 108 -8.27 -8.21 4.42
N GLU A 109 -8.17 -8.61 5.68
CA GLU A 109 -7.86 -7.69 6.77
C GLU A 109 -6.43 -7.12 6.68
N SER A 110 -5.47 -7.96 6.28
CA SER A 110 -4.10 -7.53 5.98
C SER A 110 -4.08 -6.50 4.84
N ALA A 111 -4.78 -6.78 3.74
CA ALA A 111 -4.94 -5.85 2.62
C ALA A 111 -5.60 -4.54 3.08
N ARG A 112 -6.70 -4.62 3.84
CA ARG A 112 -7.41 -3.44 4.37
C ARG A 112 -6.51 -2.56 5.22
N SER A 113 -5.61 -3.14 6.01
CA SER A 113 -4.65 -2.39 6.84
C SER A 113 -3.65 -1.57 6.02
N LYS A 114 -3.37 -1.99 4.78
CA LYS A 114 -2.43 -1.33 3.87
C LYS A 114 -3.12 -0.39 2.88
N ILE A 115 -4.11 -0.90 2.15
CA ILE A 115 -4.74 -0.22 1.01
C ILE A 115 -6.18 0.23 1.26
N GLY A 116 -6.78 -0.06 2.41
CA GLY A 116 -8.19 0.28 2.68
C GLY A 116 -8.47 1.80 2.64
N LEU A 117 -7.49 2.62 2.99
CA LEU A 117 -7.61 4.08 2.95
C LEU A 117 -7.29 4.69 1.57
N HIS A 118 -7.07 3.87 0.54
CA HIS A 118 -6.74 4.35 -0.80
C HIS A 118 -7.91 5.11 -1.42
N PHE A 119 -7.62 6.18 -2.16
CA PHE A 119 -8.66 7.01 -2.77
C PHE A 119 -9.51 6.20 -3.77
N TYR A 120 -8.87 5.26 -4.48
CA TYR A 120 -9.50 4.34 -5.43
C TYR A 120 -9.76 2.93 -4.86
N SER A 121 -9.99 2.79 -3.55
CA SER A 121 -10.21 1.48 -2.88
C SER A 121 -11.53 0.77 -3.21
N ASN A 122 -12.33 1.31 -4.13
CA ASN A 122 -13.67 0.79 -4.42
C ASN A 122 -13.67 -0.68 -4.84
N GLU A 123 -12.84 -1.04 -5.82
CA GLU A 123 -12.78 -2.42 -6.32
C GLU A 123 -12.38 -3.41 -5.22
N PHE A 124 -11.41 -3.04 -4.38
CA PHE A 124 -11.02 -3.84 -3.20
C PHE A 124 -12.21 -4.06 -2.25
N TYR A 125 -12.98 -3.01 -1.93
CA TYR A 125 -14.11 -3.14 -1.03
C TYR A 125 -15.29 -3.89 -1.64
N GLN A 126 -15.54 -3.77 -2.94
CA GLN A 126 -16.54 -4.57 -3.63
C GLN A 126 -16.18 -6.05 -3.55
N LEU A 127 -14.93 -6.42 -3.88
CA LEU A 127 -14.45 -7.81 -3.74
C LEU A 127 -14.60 -8.33 -2.30
N TYR A 128 -14.31 -7.49 -1.31
CA TYR A 128 -14.44 -7.89 0.08
C TYR A 128 -15.91 -8.06 0.50
N LEU A 129 -16.79 -7.14 0.10
CA LEU A 129 -18.22 -7.23 0.38
C LEU A 129 -18.83 -8.46 -0.30
N ASP A 130 -18.50 -8.69 -1.57
CA ASP A 130 -18.96 -9.84 -2.36
C ASP A 130 -18.57 -11.16 -1.68
N PHE A 131 -17.32 -11.27 -1.24
CA PHE A 131 -16.85 -12.41 -0.45
C PHE A 131 -17.69 -12.61 0.82
N LEU A 132 -17.93 -11.55 1.61
CA LEU A 132 -18.71 -11.65 2.83
C LEU A 132 -20.17 -12.03 2.57
N THR A 133 -20.79 -11.51 1.51
CA THR A 133 -22.17 -11.87 1.12
C THR A 133 -22.28 -13.29 0.57
N HIS A 134 -21.31 -13.73 -0.22
CA HIS A 134 -21.31 -15.09 -0.75
C HIS A 134 -21.30 -16.10 0.40
N TYR A 135 -20.39 -15.92 1.36
CA TYR A 135 -20.25 -16.85 2.48
C TYR A 135 -21.25 -16.64 3.62
N SER A 136 -21.91 -15.48 3.74
CA SER A 136 -22.98 -15.31 4.74
C SER A 136 -24.16 -16.25 4.54
N ASN A 137 -24.40 -16.72 3.32
CA ASN A 137 -25.51 -17.63 3.02
C ASN A 137 -25.22 -19.09 3.41
N PHE A 138 -23.95 -19.46 3.55
CA PHE A 138 -23.51 -20.83 3.83
C PHE A 138 -22.97 -21.02 5.25
N ASP A 139 -22.67 -19.92 5.93
CA ASP A 139 -22.14 -19.91 7.28
C ASP A 139 -23.30 -19.96 8.27
N ASN A 140 -23.55 -21.13 8.86
CA ASN A 140 -24.50 -21.34 9.96
C ASN A 140 -24.03 -20.59 11.24
N ASP A 141 -23.82 -19.28 11.14
CA ASP A 141 -23.31 -18.35 12.15
C ASP A 141 -21.96 -18.72 12.78
N LYS A 142 -21.15 -19.57 12.13
CA LYS A 142 -19.85 -19.99 12.69
C LYS A 142 -18.83 -18.85 12.66
N TYR A 143 -18.82 -18.02 11.62
CA TYR A 143 -17.88 -16.91 11.44
C TYR A 143 -18.53 -15.52 11.43
N ASN A 144 -19.87 -15.46 11.55
CA ASN A 144 -20.66 -14.24 11.62
C ASN A 144 -20.37 -13.28 10.45
N PHE A 145 -20.30 -13.80 9.22
CA PHE A 145 -20.02 -12.99 8.02
C PHE A 145 -21.02 -11.84 7.83
N LYS A 146 -22.30 -12.04 8.19
CA LYS A 146 -23.32 -10.98 8.16
C LYS A 146 -22.93 -9.78 9.01
N LEU A 147 -22.47 -10.02 10.24
CA LEU A 147 -22.02 -8.96 11.15
C LEU A 147 -20.73 -8.30 10.63
N LYS A 148 -19.78 -9.08 10.10
CA LYS A 148 -18.56 -8.54 9.48
C LYS A 148 -18.87 -7.62 8.30
N LYS A 149 -19.83 -7.99 7.44
CA LYS A 149 -20.31 -7.16 6.32
C LYS A 149 -20.86 -5.83 6.83
N LEU A 150 -21.72 -5.87 7.85
CA LEU A 150 -22.31 -4.68 8.44
C LEU A 150 -21.24 -3.73 9.03
N LEU A 151 -20.29 -4.28 9.79
CA LEU A 151 -19.17 -3.52 10.35
C LEU A 151 -18.30 -2.91 9.24
N LEU A 152 -18.01 -3.67 8.20
CA LEU A 152 -17.22 -3.20 7.07
C LEU A 152 -17.92 -2.02 6.36
N LEU A 153 -19.21 -2.14 6.04
CA LEU A 153 -19.99 -1.04 5.45
C LEU A 153 -19.99 0.21 6.35
N ARG A 154 -20.18 0.01 7.67
CA ARG A 154 -20.12 1.10 8.66
C ARG A 154 -18.76 1.81 8.67
N MET A 155 -17.67 1.09 8.43
CA MET A 155 -16.34 1.69 8.34
C MET A 155 -16.12 2.43 7.01
N ILE A 156 -16.56 1.85 5.89
CA ILE A 156 -16.31 2.41 4.55
C ILE A 156 -16.94 3.80 4.39
N ILE A 157 -18.09 4.07 5.00
CA ILE A 157 -18.76 5.38 4.88
C ILE A 157 -17.95 6.55 5.48
N GLU A 158 -16.96 6.27 6.32
CA GLU A 158 -16.06 7.29 6.89
C GLU A 158 -14.80 7.51 6.05
N ILE A 159 -14.56 6.68 5.02
CA ILE A 159 -13.37 6.72 4.19
C ILE A 159 -13.62 7.67 3.00
N PRO A 160 -12.82 8.74 2.84
CA PRO A 160 -12.97 9.66 1.72
C PRO A 160 -12.38 9.06 0.44
N CYS A 161 -13.12 8.13 -0.15
CA CYS A 161 -12.79 7.47 -1.42
C CYS A 161 -13.59 8.07 -2.59
N TYR A 162 -13.15 7.79 -3.82
CA TYR A 162 -13.78 8.30 -5.05
C TYR A 162 -15.26 7.90 -5.15
N ASN A 163 -15.58 6.64 -4.89
CA ASN A 163 -16.93 6.09 -4.96
C ASN A 163 -17.70 6.11 -3.62
N TYR A 164 -17.42 7.10 -2.76
CA TYR A 164 -18.06 7.22 -1.43
C TYR A 164 -19.59 7.18 -1.48
N GLN A 165 -20.22 7.69 -2.54
CA GLN A 165 -21.67 7.67 -2.72
C GLN A 165 -22.22 6.25 -2.82
N SER A 166 -21.65 5.42 -3.68
CA SER A 166 -22.10 4.03 -3.87
C SER A 166 -21.98 3.23 -2.57
N ASN A 167 -20.88 3.44 -1.83
CA ASN A 167 -20.69 2.78 -0.53
C ASN A 167 -21.72 3.24 0.51
N PHE A 168 -22.10 4.51 0.49
CA PHE A 168 -23.14 5.04 1.38
C PHE A 168 -24.52 4.50 1.02
N GLU A 169 -24.84 4.40 -0.28
CA GLU A 169 -26.07 3.78 -0.76
C GLU A 169 -26.15 2.30 -0.32
N ALA A 170 -25.08 1.54 -0.49
CA ALA A 170 -24.98 0.15 -0.03
C ALA A 170 -25.13 0.00 1.50
N PHE A 171 -24.62 0.95 2.27
CA PHE A 171 -24.85 0.97 3.72
C PHE A 171 -26.31 1.27 4.06
N LEU A 172 -26.94 2.23 3.37
CA LEU A 172 -28.35 2.57 3.60
C LEU A 172 -29.31 1.45 3.24
N THR A 173 -29.06 0.71 2.15
CA THR A 173 -29.86 -0.47 1.79
C THR A 173 -29.73 -1.54 2.87
N CYS A 174 -28.50 -1.87 3.29
CA CYS A 174 -28.25 -2.81 4.39
C CYS A 174 -28.94 -2.38 5.70
N LEU A 175 -28.87 -1.09 6.06
CA LEU A 175 -29.52 -0.53 7.25
C LEU A 175 -31.04 -0.71 7.21
N ASN A 176 -31.67 -0.51 6.05
CA ASN A 176 -33.12 -0.62 5.92
C ASN A 176 -33.56 -2.09 5.92
N ASP A 177 -32.87 -2.95 5.18
CA ASP A 177 -33.36 -4.28 4.83
C ASP A 177 -32.86 -5.37 5.79
N GLU A 178 -31.59 -5.31 6.22
CA GLU A 178 -30.91 -6.43 6.88
C GLU A 178 -30.72 -6.25 8.40
N VAL A 179 -30.67 -5.00 8.89
CA VAL A 179 -30.33 -4.66 10.29
C VAL A 179 -31.50 -4.87 11.24
N THR A 180 -31.23 -5.54 12.36
CA THR A 180 -32.17 -5.79 13.46
C THR A 180 -31.73 -5.08 14.75
N PHE A 181 -32.55 -5.13 15.81
CA PHE A 181 -32.20 -4.56 17.11
C PHE A 181 -30.95 -5.17 17.76
N GLN A 182 -30.63 -6.43 17.44
CA GLN A 182 -29.44 -7.12 17.95
C GLN A 182 -28.14 -6.56 17.34
N ASP A 183 -28.24 -6.02 16.12
CA ASP A 183 -27.09 -5.49 15.39
C ASP A 183 -26.75 -4.04 15.76
N LEU A 184 -27.73 -3.29 16.26
CA LEU A 184 -27.58 -1.85 16.56
C LEU A 184 -26.47 -1.49 17.57
N PRO A 185 -26.21 -2.28 18.64
CA PRO A 185 -25.07 -2.02 19.54
C PRO A 185 -23.71 -1.99 18.84
N ASN A 186 -23.59 -2.63 17.68
CA ASN A 186 -22.36 -2.63 16.88
C ASN A 186 -22.21 -1.39 15.99
N LEU A 187 -23.29 -0.63 15.77
CA LEU A 187 -23.31 0.54 14.89
C LEU A 187 -23.16 1.85 15.65
N ILE A 188 -23.70 1.90 16.87
CA ILE A 188 -23.72 3.09 17.73
C ILE A 188 -23.47 2.70 19.19
N PRO A 189 -22.95 3.62 20.03
CA PRO A 189 -22.76 3.38 21.46
C PRO A 189 -24.06 2.96 22.16
N GLU A 190 -23.96 2.06 23.16
CA GLU A 190 -25.12 1.54 23.90
C GLU A 190 -25.91 2.64 24.63
N HIS A 191 -25.21 3.67 25.12
CA HIS A 191 -25.84 4.84 25.73
C HIS A 191 -26.82 5.51 24.76
N ASP A 192 -26.37 5.78 23.54
CA ASP A 192 -27.20 6.46 22.54
C ASP A 192 -28.35 5.55 22.08
N LEU A 193 -28.10 4.25 22.00
CA LEU A 193 -29.12 3.26 21.69
C LEU A 193 -30.23 3.22 22.73
N SER A 194 -29.88 3.22 24.03
CA SER A 194 -30.87 3.17 25.11
C SER A 194 -31.76 4.41 25.14
N HIS A 195 -31.17 5.59 24.93
CA HIS A 195 -31.90 6.85 24.79
C HIS A 195 -32.84 6.84 23.56
N LEU A 196 -32.37 6.34 22.40
CA LEU A 196 -33.21 6.20 21.21
C LEU A 196 -34.36 5.22 21.42
N LYS A 197 -34.12 4.09 22.10
CA LYS A 197 -35.15 3.10 22.45
C LYS A 197 -36.25 3.70 23.33
N GLN A 198 -35.87 4.53 24.30
CA GLN A 198 -36.81 5.23 25.18
C GLN A 198 -37.65 6.25 24.40
N ILE A 199 -37.04 7.10 23.58
CA ILE A 199 -37.74 8.13 22.80
C ILE A 199 -38.74 7.51 21.82
N TYR A 200 -38.30 6.51 21.07
CA TYR A 200 -39.11 5.92 19.99
C TYR A 200 -39.88 4.67 20.41
N LYS A 201 -39.98 4.39 21.72
CA LYS A 201 -40.74 3.26 22.28
C LYS A 201 -40.43 1.92 21.59
N ASN A 202 -39.16 1.65 21.33
CA ASN A 202 -38.68 0.46 20.60
C ASN A 202 -39.25 0.27 19.17
N ASP A 203 -39.67 1.33 18.48
CA ASP A 203 -40.01 1.25 17.05
C ASP A 203 -38.74 1.25 16.18
N LEU A 204 -38.45 0.10 15.56
CA LEU A 204 -37.26 -0.08 14.73
C LEU A 204 -37.24 0.87 13.53
N LYS A 205 -38.40 1.18 12.93
CA LYS A 205 -38.46 2.03 11.73
C LYS A 205 -38.06 3.47 12.07
N LEU A 206 -38.53 3.96 13.21
CA LEU A 206 -38.17 5.30 13.70
C LEU A 206 -36.71 5.37 14.17
N VAL A 207 -36.20 4.31 14.81
CA VAL A 207 -34.78 4.25 15.16
C VAL A 207 -33.90 4.24 13.90
N LYS A 208 -34.24 3.43 12.88
CA LYS A 208 -33.53 3.41 11.59
C LYS A 208 -33.58 4.76 10.87
N SER A 209 -34.73 5.44 10.89
CA SER A 209 -34.84 6.77 10.28
C SER A 209 -33.96 7.80 10.98
N LYS A 210 -33.89 7.75 12.32
CA LYS A 210 -32.97 8.62 13.08
C LYS A 210 -31.50 8.28 12.78
N LEU A 211 -31.13 7.01 12.73
CA LEU A 211 -29.79 6.57 12.34
C LEU A 211 -29.42 7.06 10.95
N LYS A 212 -30.34 6.98 9.98
CA LYS A 212 -30.15 7.55 8.65
C LYS A 212 -29.77 9.03 8.73
N THR A 213 -30.45 9.84 9.56
CA THR A 213 -30.08 11.27 9.74
C THR A 213 -28.70 11.48 10.37
N ILE A 214 -28.28 10.59 11.28
CA ILE A 214 -26.95 10.66 11.89
C ILE A 214 -25.89 10.36 10.83
N PHE A 215 -26.07 9.28 10.07
CA PHE A 215 -25.12 8.87 9.04
C PHE A 215 -25.12 9.78 7.81
N THR A 216 -26.20 10.51 7.52
CA THR A 216 -26.15 11.57 6.50
C THR A 216 -25.19 12.70 6.87
N ASN A 217 -25.02 13.02 8.15
CA ASN A 217 -24.01 14.00 8.57
C ASN A 217 -22.59 13.45 8.31
N THR A 218 -22.35 12.17 8.61
CA THR A 218 -21.09 11.49 8.25
C THR A 218 -20.85 11.56 6.75
N TYR A 219 -21.86 11.25 5.93
CA TYR A 219 -21.78 11.35 4.47
C TYR A 219 -21.38 12.75 4.00
N ILE A 220 -21.99 13.82 4.54
CA ILE A 220 -21.64 15.20 4.19
C ILE A 220 -20.16 15.49 4.51
N THR A 221 -19.68 15.03 5.67
CA THR A 221 -18.26 15.22 6.03
C THR A 221 -17.32 14.44 5.12
N THR A 222 -17.66 13.20 4.77
CA THR A 222 -16.88 12.36 3.84
C THR A 222 -16.87 12.99 2.45
N GLN A 223 -18.02 13.44 1.96
CA GLN A 223 -18.17 14.15 0.68
C GLN A 223 -17.25 15.36 0.60
N PHE A 224 -17.24 16.22 1.63
CA PHE A 224 -16.39 17.40 1.66
C PHE A 224 -14.90 17.03 1.63
N LYS A 225 -14.48 16.02 2.40
CA LYS A 225 -13.09 15.52 2.37
C LYS A 225 -12.72 14.94 1.02
N THR A 226 -13.57 14.11 0.42
CA THR A 226 -13.36 13.54 -0.92
C THR A 226 -13.20 14.64 -1.95
N TYR A 227 -14.05 15.68 -1.92
CA TYR A 227 -13.92 16.83 -2.82
C TYR A 227 -12.57 17.55 -2.68
N GLN A 228 -12.11 17.75 -1.44
CA GLN A 228 -10.80 18.37 -1.18
C GLN A 228 -9.63 17.50 -1.66
N LEU A 229 -9.71 16.18 -1.58
CA LEU A 229 -8.69 15.27 -2.11
C LEU A 229 -8.72 15.23 -3.63
N PHE A 230 -9.92 15.20 -4.22
CA PHE A 230 -10.14 15.09 -5.66
C PHE A 230 -9.46 16.22 -6.45
N ARG A 231 -9.35 17.43 -5.88
CA ARG A 231 -8.65 18.57 -6.53
C ARG A 231 -7.18 18.27 -6.84
N PHE A 232 -6.56 17.37 -6.06
CA PHE A 232 -5.20 16.88 -6.27
C PHE A 232 -5.22 15.63 -7.14
N GLU A 233 -6.08 14.65 -6.80
CA GLU A 233 -6.12 13.34 -7.47
C GLU A 233 -6.35 13.45 -8.98
N LYS A 234 -7.22 14.38 -9.42
CA LYS A 234 -7.49 14.61 -10.86
C LYS A 234 -6.28 15.08 -11.68
N LYS A 235 -5.21 15.53 -11.03
CA LYS A 235 -4.00 16.06 -11.69
C LYS A 235 -2.89 15.02 -11.80
N PHE A 236 -3.06 13.83 -11.21
CA PHE A 236 -2.09 12.76 -11.34
C PHE A 236 -2.30 12.02 -12.66
N SER A 237 -1.23 11.94 -13.46
CA SER A 237 -1.17 11.22 -14.72
C SER A 237 -0.44 9.89 -14.56
N HIS A 238 0.56 9.85 -13.67
CA HIS A 238 1.43 8.71 -13.45
C HIS A 238 1.34 8.24 -12.00
N LEU A 239 0.50 7.24 -11.76
CA LEU A 239 0.33 6.63 -10.43
C LEU A 239 1.31 5.50 -10.15
N ASN A 240 1.91 4.93 -11.21
CA ASN A 240 2.73 3.72 -11.14
C ASN A 240 4.14 3.97 -11.68
N PHE A 241 5.09 3.16 -11.21
CA PHE A 241 6.49 3.22 -11.65
C PHE A 241 6.62 2.90 -13.14
N ILE A 242 7.33 3.76 -13.87
CA ILE A 242 7.66 3.55 -15.28
C ILE A 242 9.18 3.78 -15.43
N PRO A 243 9.96 2.74 -15.79
CA PRO A 243 11.39 2.86 -16.03
C PRO A 243 11.69 3.94 -17.08
N ASP A 244 12.81 4.65 -16.91
CA ASP A 244 13.34 5.65 -17.86
C ASP A 244 12.45 6.88 -18.11
N SER A 245 11.32 6.99 -17.40
CA SER A 245 10.44 8.17 -17.46
C SER A 245 10.58 9.00 -16.19
N SER A 246 10.63 10.32 -16.36
CA SER A 246 10.57 11.27 -15.25
C SER A 246 9.18 11.89 -15.17
N ILE A 247 8.65 11.98 -13.96
CA ILE A 247 7.39 12.68 -13.72
C ILE A 247 7.58 14.18 -13.95
N SER A 248 6.53 14.81 -14.49
CA SER A 248 6.56 16.26 -14.72
C SER A 248 6.76 17.03 -13.41
N ILE A 249 7.46 18.17 -13.48
CA ILE A 249 7.68 19.05 -12.32
C ILE A 249 6.34 19.47 -11.69
N ASN A 250 5.32 19.70 -12.51
CA ASN A 250 3.98 20.08 -12.07
C ASN A 250 3.31 18.97 -11.24
N GLU A 251 3.40 17.73 -11.72
CA GLU A 251 2.86 16.57 -11.01
C GLU A 251 3.63 16.29 -9.72
N PHE A 252 4.96 16.43 -9.74
CA PHE A 252 5.78 16.32 -8.53
C PHE A 252 5.42 17.39 -7.48
N ASN A 253 5.25 18.65 -7.90
CA ASN A 253 4.81 19.72 -7.00
C ASN A 253 3.39 19.47 -6.48
N ASN A 254 2.50 18.89 -7.31
CA ASN A 254 1.17 18.49 -6.87
C ASN A 254 1.22 17.40 -5.79
N TRP A 255 2.11 16.41 -5.92
CA TRP A 255 2.37 15.41 -4.89
C TRP A 255 2.85 16.03 -3.58
N LEU A 256 3.81 16.97 -3.63
CA LEU A 256 4.29 17.66 -2.43
C LEU A 256 3.15 18.41 -1.73
N ASN A 257 2.38 19.20 -2.50
CA ASN A 257 1.22 19.94 -1.98
C ASN A 257 0.14 19.00 -1.41
N TYR A 258 -0.04 17.82 -2.02
CA TYR A 258 -0.97 16.80 -1.53
C TYR A 258 -0.50 16.23 -0.18
N LEU A 259 0.78 15.89 -0.05
CA LEU A 259 1.36 15.42 1.22
C LEU A 259 1.27 16.48 2.32
N ASP A 260 1.57 17.74 2.00
CA ASP A 260 1.44 18.87 2.93
C ASP A 260 -0.02 19.04 3.38
N PHE A 261 -0.96 19.00 2.44
CA PHE A 261 -2.39 19.08 2.73
C PHE A 261 -2.85 17.97 3.69
N ILE A 262 -2.45 16.72 3.46
CA ILE A 262 -2.83 15.59 4.31
C ILE A 262 -2.29 15.76 5.73
N GLN A 263 -1.04 16.18 5.87
CA GLN A 263 -0.40 16.35 7.18
C GLN A 263 -1.01 17.52 7.98
N LEU A 264 -1.27 18.65 7.31
CA LEU A 264 -1.84 19.83 7.96
C LEU A 264 -3.29 19.60 8.41
N ASN A 265 -4.08 18.87 7.63
CA ASN A 265 -5.49 18.58 7.94
C ASN A 265 -5.68 17.37 8.88
N LYS A 266 -4.62 16.90 9.54
CA LYS A 266 -4.65 15.86 10.58
C LYS A 266 -5.38 14.59 10.15
N PHE A 267 -5.18 14.16 8.90
CA PHE A 267 -5.61 12.82 8.48
C PHE A 267 -4.95 11.74 9.36
N SER A 268 -5.55 10.55 9.40
CA SER A 268 -5.03 9.44 10.19
C SER A 268 -3.60 9.07 9.76
N ASN A 269 -2.80 8.54 10.69
CA ASN A 269 -1.42 8.15 10.40
C ASN A 269 -1.34 7.14 9.23
N GLY A 270 -2.32 6.24 9.10
CA GLY A 270 -2.41 5.28 8.01
C GLY A 270 -2.60 5.96 6.65
N PHE A 271 -3.42 7.01 6.59
CA PHE A 271 -3.64 7.78 5.36
C PHE A 271 -2.36 8.51 4.93
N VAL A 272 -1.63 9.12 5.86
CA VAL A 272 -0.35 9.79 5.58
C VAL A 272 0.68 8.80 5.03
N ILE A 273 0.82 7.63 5.67
CA ILE A 273 1.73 6.56 5.25
C ILE A 273 1.38 6.10 3.83
N LEU A 274 0.10 5.84 3.56
CA LEU A 274 -0.36 5.42 2.25
C LEU A 274 -0.06 6.48 1.18
N ALA A 275 -0.27 7.77 1.48
CA ALA A 275 0.02 8.85 0.53
C ALA A 275 1.52 8.93 0.19
N TYR A 276 2.41 8.74 1.18
CA TYR A 276 3.85 8.65 0.92
C TYR A 276 4.22 7.45 0.07
N GLU A 277 3.69 6.27 0.39
CA GLU A 277 4.00 5.05 -0.36
C GLU A 277 3.49 5.15 -1.80
N ARG A 278 2.29 5.70 -2.04
CA ARG A 278 1.79 6.01 -3.39
C ARG A 278 2.69 6.98 -4.14
N CYS A 279 3.15 8.05 -3.48
CA CYS A 279 4.06 9.00 -4.09
C CYS A 279 5.40 8.33 -4.48
N LEU A 280 5.89 7.41 -3.65
CA LEU A 280 7.09 6.64 -3.91
C LEU A 280 6.93 5.59 -5.01
N LEU A 281 5.75 5.01 -5.23
CA LEU A 281 5.49 4.14 -6.38
C LEU A 281 5.79 4.89 -7.69
N ALA A 282 5.42 6.16 -7.77
CA ALA A 282 5.61 6.98 -8.95
C ALA A 282 7.01 7.64 -9.02
N ASN A 283 7.55 8.07 -7.87
CA ASN A 283 8.76 8.92 -7.77
C ASN A 283 9.88 8.32 -6.88
N SER A 284 10.07 7.00 -6.92
CA SER A 284 11.05 6.30 -6.05
C SER A 284 12.50 6.77 -6.22
N THR A 285 12.86 7.32 -7.38
CA THR A 285 14.23 7.77 -7.67
C THR A 285 14.58 9.08 -6.96
N ASN A 286 13.59 9.87 -6.53
CA ASN A 286 13.80 11.20 -5.97
C ASN A 286 14.05 11.14 -4.44
N PRO A 287 15.25 11.50 -3.94
CA PRO A 287 15.58 11.41 -2.52
C PRO A 287 14.73 12.34 -1.64
N LYS A 288 14.18 13.44 -2.20
CA LYS A 288 13.41 14.43 -1.42
C LYS A 288 12.19 13.81 -0.74
N ILE A 289 11.51 12.88 -1.41
CA ILE A 289 10.31 12.22 -0.84
C ILE A 289 10.73 11.27 0.29
N TRP A 290 11.78 10.48 0.11
CA TRP A 290 12.33 9.60 1.14
C TRP A 290 12.75 10.36 2.40
N LEU A 291 13.42 11.51 2.23
CA LEU A 291 13.80 12.39 3.35
C LEU A 291 12.58 12.91 4.11
N ARG A 292 11.57 13.40 3.40
CA ARG A 292 10.31 13.88 4.01
C ARG A 292 9.56 12.77 4.74
N TYR A 293 9.53 11.57 4.16
CA TYR A 293 8.86 10.42 4.77
C TYR A 293 9.60 9.92 6.03
N SER A 294 10.93 9.93 5.99
CA SER A 294 11.79 9.70 7.15
C SER A 294 11.53 10.73 8.27
N ASP A 295 11.41 12.02 7.94
CA ASP A 295 11.09 13.09 8.89
C ASP A 295 9.72 12.90 9.55
N TYR A 296 8.73 12.47 8.77
CA TYR A 296 7.41 12.17 9.31
C TYR A 296 7.49 11.10 10.41
N TYR A 297 8.25 10.01 10.21
CA TYR A 297 8.44 9.00 11.26
C TYR A 297 9.26 9.51 12.45
N ILE A 298 10.27 10.36 12.22
CA ILE A 298 11.05 11.00 13.29
C ILE A 298 10.14 11.87 14.15
N SER A 299 9.25 12.66 13.55
CA SER A 299 8.27 13.50 14.28
C SER A 299 7.31 12.70 15.16
N LYS A 300 7.16 11.40 14.89
CA LYS A 300 6.35 10.45 15.68
C LYS A 300 7.18 9.59 16.62
N ASN A 301 8.47 9.90 16.81
CA ASN A 301 9.43 9.10 17.58
C ASN A 301 9.60 7.65 17.11
N LYS A 302 9.30 7.37 15.83
CA LYS A 302 9.42 6.04 15.21
C LYS A 302 10.74 5.90 14.44
N PHE A 303 11.85 5.98 15.17
CA PHE A 303 13.20 5.98 14.59
C PHE A 303 13.51 4.73 13.75
N ASN A 304 13.09 3.54 14.19
CA ASN A 304 13.33 2.30 13.44
C ASN A 304 12.60 2.27 12.08
N SER A 305 11.36 2.75 12.03
CA SER A 305 10.63 2.89 10.76
C SER A 305 11.31 3.90 9.84
N SER A 306 11.78 5.02 10.40
CA SER A 306 12.55 6.03 9.64
C SER A 306 13.82 5.42 9.01
N LYS A 307 14.57 4.61 9.76
CA LYS A 307 15.75 3.88 9.24
C LYS A 307 15.39 2.92 8.11
N GLN A 308 14.28 2.17 8.25
CA GLN A 308 13.81 1.26 7.20
C GLN A 308 13.48 2.01 5.91
N ILE A 309 12.82 3.17 6.01
CA ILE A 309 12.51 4.03 4.86
C ILE A 309 13.79 4.55 4.19
N LEU A 310 14.76 5.04 4.96
CA LEU A 310 16.03 5.51 4.41
C LEU A 310 16.81 4.38 3.71
N ASN A 311 16.85 3.18 4.30
CA ASN A 311 17.49 2.01 3.69
C ASN A 311 16.80 1.58 2.39
N ARG A 312 15.47 1.66 2.30
CA ARG A 312 14.74 1.42 1.04
C ARG A 312 15.10 2.48 -0.01
N GLY A 313 15.11 3.75 0.37
CA GLY A 313 15.48 4.84 -0.52
C GLY A 313 16.91 4.74 -1.06
N ILE A 314 17.88 4.28 -0.25
CA ILE A 314 19.26 4.05 -0.68
C ILE A 314 19.35 3.00 -1.81
N LYS A 315 18.46 2.00 -1.83
CA LYS A 315 18.44 0.98 -2.88
C LYS A 315 17.82 1.47 -4.20
N LEU A 316 16.90 2.44 -4.13
CA LEU A 316 16.04 2.85 -5.26
C LEU A 316 16.38 4.23 -5.83
N SER A 317 17.07 5.08 -5.07
CA SER A 317 17.34 6.46 -5.46
C SER A 317 18.67 6.64 -6.18
N ASN A 318 18.71 7.63 -7.08
CA ASN A 318 19.93 7.95 -7.84
C ASN A 318 20.95 8.73 -6.99
N ASN A 319 20.49 9.48 -5.98
CA ASN A 319 21.35 10.27 -5.10
C ASN A 319 21.34 9.71 -3.66
N ILE A 320 22.17 8.69 -3.47
CA ILE A 320 22.30 7.91 -2.24
C ILE A 320 22.90 8.74 -1.08
N GLN A 321 23.72 9.75 -1.40
CA GLN A 321 24.53 10.47 -0.40
C GLN A 321 23.67 11.16 0.66
N THR A 322 22.66 11.91 0.22
CA THR A 322 21.79 12.68 1.13
C THR A 322 21.00 11.78 2.08
N LEU A 323 20.52 10.63 1.58
CA LEU A 323 19.79 9.64 2.39
C LEU A 323 20.72 8.95 3.38
N LEU A 324 21.93 8.60 2.94
CA LEU A 324 22.93 7.93 3.78
C LEU A 324 23.40 8.82 4.93
N ILE A 325 23.68 10.10 4.67
CA ILE A 325 24.08 11.07 5.70
C ILE A 325 23.00 11.14 6.79
N LYS A 326 21.73 11.27 6.40
CA LYS A 326 20.62 11.31 7.35
C LYS A 326 20.47 10.00 8.14
N LEU A 327 20.72 8.86 7.50
CA LEU A 327 20.71 7.56 8.17
C LEU A 327 21.81 7.46 9.22
N ILE A 328 23.03 7.91 8.89
CA ILE A 328 24.15 7.96 9.83
C ILE A 328 23.82 8.86 11.02
N ASP A 329 23.27 10.06 10.78
CA ASP A 329 22.88 10.98 11.84
C ASP A 329 21.82 10.38 12.77
N LEU A 330 20.87 9.64 12.20
CA LEU A 330 19.84 8.97 12.97
C LEU A 330 20.41 7.77 13.76
N GLU A 331 21.37 7.02 13.22
CA GLU A 331 22.08 5.98 13.97
C GLU A 331 22.89 6.54 15.14
N ILE A 332 23.60 7.66 14.93
CA ILE A 332 24.32 8.40 15.99
C ILE A 332 23.34 8.86 17.07
N TYR A 333 22.23 9.48 16.67
CA TYR A 333 21.19 9.94 17.60
C TYR A 333 20.62 8.78 18.45
N THR A 334 20.42 7.61 17.84
CA THR A 334 19.98 6.40 18.55
C THR A 334 21.09 5.63 19.27
N LYS A 335 22.31 6.20 19.37
CA LYS A 335 23.50 5.63 20.03
C LYS A 335 24.03 4.32 19.42
N ASN A 336 23.74 4.05 18.15
CA ASN A 336 24.27 2.88 17.43
C ASN A 336 25.55 3.24 16.66
N ILE A 337 26.58 3.67 17.37
CA ILE A 337 27.79 4.27 16.81
C ILE A 337 28.55 3.28 15.89
N LEU A 338 28.61 2.00 16.27
CA LEU A 338 29.25 0.95 15.45
C LEU A 338 28.54 0.74 14.11
N LYS A 339 27.20 0.79 14.08
CA LYS A 339 26.42 0.67 12.84
C LYS A 339 26.66 1.88 11.94
N ALA A 340 26.67 3.08 12.52
CA ALA A 340 27.00 4.31 11.81
C ALA A 340 28.38 4.24 11.15
N LYS A 341 29.41 3.76 11.88
CA LYS A 341 30.76 3.56 11.34
C LYS A 341 30.77 2.55 10.18
N ASN A 342 30.10 1.42 10.34
CA ASN A 342 30.01 0.40 9.30
C ASN A 342 29.31 0.90 8.03
N LEU A 343 28.28 1.75 8.16
CA LEU A 343 27.62 2.39 7.03
C LEU A 343 28.58 3.30 6.25
N CYS A 344 29.37 4.12 6.94
CA CYS A 344 30.40 4.95 6.31
C CYS A 344 31.44 4.07 5.58
N LEU A 345 32.02 3.08 6.26
CA LEU A 345 33.04 2.20 5.68
C LEU A 345 32.53 1.44 4.44
N ASN A 346 31.30 0.92 4.50
CA ASN A 346 30.70 0.23 3.35
C ASN A 346 30.48 1.16 2.16
N TYR A 347 30.13 2.43 2.41
CA TYR A 347 29.99 3.42 1.35
C TYR A 347 31.34 3.78 0.72
N LEU A 348 32.37 3.99 1.55
CA LEU A 348 33.75 4.27 1.10
C LEU A 348 34.32 3.15 0.23
N LYS A 349 34.05 1.88 0.57
CA LYS A 349 34.52 0.72 -0.20
C LYS A 349 33.91 0.62 -1.60
N LYS A 350 32.68 1.10 -1.78
CA LYS A 350 31.90 0.91 -3.01
C LYS A 350 31.97 2.09 -3.97
N ASN A 351 32.33 3.27 -3.51
CA ASN A 351 32.24 4.51 -4.30
C ASN A 351 33.60 5.21 -4.35
N TYR A 352 34.01 5.61 -5.55
CA TYR A 352 35.26 6.35 -5.75
C TYR A 352 35.11 7.84 -5.44
N ASN A 353 33.94 8.43 -5.69
CA ASN A 353 33.67 9.85 -5.44
C ASN A 353 32.88 10.02 -4.14
N ILE A 354 33.58 10.39 -3.07
CA ILE A 354 33.04 10.43 -1.70
C ILE A 354 32.92 11.89 -1.25
N PRO A 355 31.73 12.34 -0.82
CA PRO A 355 31.56 13.66 -0.22
C PRO A 355 32.38 13.85 1.06
N LEU A 356 32.98 15.03 1.22
CA LEU A 356 33.75 15.43 2.40
C LEU A 356 32.98 15.16 3.72
N GLN A 357 31.68 15.42 3.72
CA GLN A 357 30.78 15.22 4.86
C GLN A 357 30.79 13.78 5.42
N ILE A 358 31.03 12.77 4.57
CA ILE A 358 31.09 11.36 5.01
C ILE A 358 32.41 11.09 5.73
N TYR A 359 33.52 11.69 5.26
CA TYR A 359 34.81 11.61 5.94
C TYR A 359 34.79 12.31 7.29
N GLU A 360 34.23 13.53 7.36
CA GLU A 360 34.07 14.27 8.62
C GLU A 360 33.26 13.47 9.65
N LYS A 361 32.15 12.85 9.22
CA LYS A 361 31.36 11.98 10.10
C LYS A 361 32.13 10.76 10.56
N LEU A 362 32.95 10.13 9.71
CA LEU A 362 33.76 8.99 10.11
C LEU A 362 34.80 9.38 11.17
N ILE A 363 35.50 10.50 11.00
CA ILE A 363 36.47 11.01 11.97
C ILE A 363 35.77 11.29 13.32
N ASN A 364 34.62 11.97 13.28
CA ASN A 364 33.83 12.25 14.49
C ASN A 364 33.36 10.97 15.19
N LEU A 365 32.97 9.94 14.42
CA LEU A 365 32.58 8.65 14.96
C LEU A 365 33.77 7.93 15.62
N GLU A 366 34.98 8.02 15.07
CA GLU A 366 36.18 7.43 15.67
C GLU A 366 36.56 8.11 16.99
N HIS A 367 36.38 9.43 17.08
CA HIS A 367 36.52 10.16 18.34
C HIS A 367 35.45 9.82 19.39
N LEU A 368 34.28 9.33 18.99
CA LEU A 368 33.21 8.92 19.91
C LEU A 368 33.35 7.46 20.40
N ILE A 369 34.18 6.65 19.73
CA ILE A 369 34.42 5.24 20.06
C ILE A 369 35.68 5.09 20.94
N ASN A 370 36.69 5.92 20.70
CA ASN A 370 37.89 6.04 21.53
C ASN A 370 37.59 6.88 22.77
#